data_AF-A0A7S8E5U5-F1
#
_entry.id   AF-A0A7S8E5U5-F1
#
_cell.length_a   1.000
_cell.length_b   1.000
_cell.length_c   1.000
_cell.angle_alpha   90.00
_cell.angle_beta   90.00
_cell.angle_gamma   90.00
#
_symmetry.space_group_name_H-M   'P 1'
#
loop_
_entity.id
_entity.type
_entity.pdbx_description
1 polymer ?
#
loop_
_entity_poly.entity_id
_entity_poly.type
_entity_poly.pdbx_seq_one_letter_code
_entity_poly.pdbx_strand_id
1 'polypeptide(L)'
;MFKKKSKDEATTLNASDETIDETTVETAEPTNSRKWFRISVFANIVVLIGIVIFAASAFVINQSNTNPEFCASCHIMEKNVTSYLTSNNLDHSHAEAGVMCKDCHDYPLEAEIDAGIKYVTGNYVVDESGELFKRDFGDEICTQCHISLENVALSTDFLFYNPHGTVMGTFECSTCHVSHGEQIDYCSECHEDTGQRMIGDTTPRDEQIHKPVSKYSGMYGG
;
A
#
# COMPACT_ATOMS: atom_id res chain seq x y z
N MET A 1 -46.31 10.96 -81.34
CA MET A 1 -46.02 11.30 -82.74
C MET A 1 -44.59 11.82 -82.80
N PHE A 2 -43.71 11.04 -83.45
CA PHE A 2 -42.55 11.45 -84.28
C PHE A 2 -41.55 12.48 -83.72
N LYS A 3 -40.28 12.09 -83.49
CA LYS A 3 -39.14 12.18 -84.45
C LYS A 3 -38.75 13.65 -84.73
N LYS A 4 -37.50 14.07 -84.85
CA LYS A 4 -36.16 13.47 -84.85
C LYS A 4 -35.21 14.65 -85.09
N LYS A 5 -33.96 14.48 -84.65
CA LYS A 5 -32.71 14.89 -85.29
C LYS A 5 -32.34 16.39 -85.41
N SER A 6 -31.16 16.62 -84.83
CA SER A 6 -30.13 17.58 -85.16
C SER A 6 -29.80 17.70 -86.66
N LYS A 7 -29.20 18.85 -86.99
CA LYS A 7 -28.03 19.06 -87.85
C LYS A 7 -27.53 20.49 -87.53
N ASP A 8 -26.31 20.66 -87.03
CA ASP A 8 -25.06 20.88 -87.80
C ASP A 8 -25.18 22.22 -88.58
N GLU A 9 -24.30 23.21 -88.51
CA GLU A 9 -22.83 23.18 -88.39
C GLU A 9 -22.30 24.60 -88.12
N ALA A 10 -21.03 24.66 -87.68
CA ALA A 10 -20.20 25.82 -87.31
C ALA A 10 -20.07 26.89 -88.43
N THR A 11 -19.66 28.13 -88.19
CA THR A 11 -18.31 28.63 -87.81
C THR A 11 -18.45 30.19 -87.90
N THR A 12 -17.88 31.11 -87.11
CA THR A 12 -16.47 31.45 -86.81
C THR A 12 -16.46 32.61 -85.80
N LEU A 13 -15.36 32.70 -85.05
CA LEU A 13 -14.99 33.69 -84.04
C LEU A 13 -14.93 35.15 -84.54
N ASN A 14 -15.18 36.12 -83.64
CA ASN A 14 -14.14 37.05 -83.16
C ASN A 14 -14.60 37.91 -81.96
N ALA A 15 -13.60 38.32 -81.19
CA ALA A 15 -13.62 38.86 -79.83
C ALA A 15 -14.02 40.35 -79.70
N SER A 16 -14.56 40.69 -78.53
CA SER A 16 -14.35 41.90 -77.68
C SER A 16 -15.61 42.10 -76.82
N ASP A 17 -15.53 41.97 -75.48
CA ASP A 17 -15.45 43.11 -74.53
C ASP A 17 -16.85 43.72 -74.30
N GLU A 18 -17.45 43.92 -73.14
CA GLU A 18 -17.24 43.72 -71.70
C GLU A 18 -18.64 44.02 -71.10
N THR A 19 -19.07 43.32 -70.06
CA THR A 19 -19.89 43.84 -68.93
C THR A 19 -20.26 42.65 -68.04
N ILE A 20 -19.52 42.53 -66.94
CA ILE A 20 -19.71 41.54 -65.89
C ILE A 20 -20.83 42.03 -64.98
N ASP A 21 -21.87 41.21 -64.83
CA ASP A 21 -22.97 41.39 -63.90
C ASP A 21 -22.50 41.21 -62.44
N GLU A 22 -23.09 42.01 -61.58
CA GLU A 22 -22.72 42.33 -60.21
C GLU A 22 -22.73 41.07 -59.32
N THR A 23 -21.54 40.65 -58.88
CA THR A 23 -21.41 39.59 -57.87
C THR A 23 -21.66 40.20 -56.49
N THR A 24 -22.84 40.00 -55.91
CA THR A 24 -23.02 40.18 -54.46
C THR A 24 -22.31 39.04 -53.73
N VAL A 25 -21.02 39.26 -53.43
CA VAL A 25 -20.26 38.43 -52.50
C VAL A 25 -20.73 38.78 -51.08
N GLU A 26 -21.56 37.93 -50.51
CA GLU A 26 -21.82 37.90 -49.08
C GLU A 26 -20.48 37.70 -48.36
N THR A 27 -20.01 38.74 -47.69
CA THR A 27 -18.79 38.69 -46.90
C THR A 27 -19.10 37.89 -45.64
N ALA A 28 -18.76 36.60 -45.66
CA ALA A 28 -18.84 35.75 -44.48
C ALA A 28 -17.96 36.33 -43.35
N GLU A 29 -18.60 36.73 -42.25
CA GLU A 29 -17.95 37.18 -41.03
C GLU A 29 -16.85 36.20 -40.58
N PRO A 30 -15.67 36.67 -40.13
CA PRO A 30 -14.58 35.79 -39.71
C PRO A 30 -14.98 35.02 -38.45
N THR A 31 -15.41 33.78 -38.63
CA THR A 31 -15.86 32.93 -37.53
C THR A 31 -14.74 32.74 -36.51
N ASN A 32 -15.08 32.89 -35.23
CA ASN A 32 -14.23 32.77 -34.04
C ASN A 32 -13.67 31.33 -33.81
N SER A 33 -13.67 30.49 -34.85
CA SER A 33 -13.38 29.05 -34.81
C SER A 33 -11.95 28.74 -34.35
N ARG A 34 -10.96 29.59 -34.67
CA ARG A 34 -9.59 29.44 -34.18
C ARG A 34 -9.45 29.67 -32.68
N LYS A 35 -10.23 30.57 -32.05
CA LYS A 35 -10.17 30.75 -30.59
C LYS A 35 -10.88 29.59 -29.88
N TRP A 36 -12.02 29.14 -30.40
CA TRP A 36 -12.73 27.96 -29.87
C TRP A 36 -11.91 26.67 -30.01
N PHE A 37 -11.19 26.49 -31.12
CA PHE A 37 -10.25 25.38 -31.27
C PHE A 37 -9.13 25.45 -30.23
N ARG A 38 -8.51 26.62 -30.02
CA ARG A 38 -7.46 26.78 -28.99
C ARG A 38 -8.01 26.51 -27.59
N ILE A 39 -9.18 27.03 -27.25
CA ILE A 39 -9.84 26.80 -25.95
C ILE A 39 -10.12 25.30 -25.77
N SER A 40 -10.63 24.61 -26.80
CA SER A 40 -10.87 23.16 -26.76
C SER A 40 -9.57 22.39 -26.55
N VAL A 41 -8.50 22.73 -27.28
CA VAL A 41 -7.18 22.09 -27.11
C VAL A 41 -6.66 22.30 -25.68
N PHE A 42 -6.72 23.52 -25.15
CA PHE A 42 -6.33 23.79 -23.76
C PHE A 42 -7.17 23.02 -22.75
N ALA A 43 -8.50 22.98 -22.91
CA ALA A 43 -9.38 22.23 -22.04
C ALA A 43 -9.05 20.73 -22.04
N ASN A 44 -8.82 20.14 -23.22
CA ASN A 44 -8.44 18.73 -23.33
C ASN A 44 -7.06 18.46 -22.72
N ILE A 45 -6.09 19.37 -22.88
CA ILE A 45 -4.78 19.25 -22.23
C ILE A 45 -4.92 19.24 -20.70
N VAL A 46 -5.72 20.17 -20.14
CA VAL A 46 -5.97 20.21 -18.69
C VAL A 46 -6.64 18.92 -18.21
N VAL A 47 -7.63 18.42 -18.94
CA VAL A 47 -8.29 17.13 -18.64
C VAL A 47 -7.28 15.98 -18.69
N LEU A 48 -6.45 15.91 -19.73
CA LEU A 48 -5.42 14.87 -19.85
C LEU A 48 -4.42 14.93 -18.70
N ILE A 49 -3.95 16.13 -18.33
CA ILE A 49 -3.06 16.32 -17.18
C ILE A 49 -3.75 15.83 -15.90
N GLY A 50 -5.02 16.18 -15.68
CA GLY A 50 -5.79 15.71 -14.53
C GLY A 50 -5.91 14.19 -14.48
N ILE A 51 -6.16 13.52 -15.61
CA ILE A 51 -6.22 12.06 -15.70
C ILE A 51 -4.87 11.43 -15.37
N VAL A 52 -3.77 11.98 -15.91
CA VAL A 52 -2.41 11.47 -15.66
C VAL A 52 -2.05 11.62 -14.18
N ILE A 53 -2.33 12.77 -13.56
CA ILE A 53 -2.08 12.99 -12.14
C ILE A 53 -2.89 11.99 -11.31
N PHE A 54 -4.18 11.84 -11.59
CA PHE A 54 -5.03 10.89 -10.88
C PHE A 54 -4.52 9.44 -10.98
N ALA A 55 -4.15 9.00 -12.18
CA ALA A 55 -3.60 7.66 -12.39
C ALA A 55 -2.27 7.45 -11.67
N ALA A 56 -1.38 8.45 -11.67
CA ALA A 56 -0.12 8.40 -10.94
C ALA A 56 -0.34 8.35 -9.43
N SER A 57 -1.24 9.17 -8.89
CA SER A 57 -1.59 9.15 -7.46
C SER A 57 -2.18 7.80 -7.04
N ALA A 58 -3.11 7.25 -7.83
CA ALA A 58 -3.68 5.93 -7.56
C ALA A 58 -2.61 4.82 -7.59
N PHE A 59 -1.67 4.89 -8.54
CA PHE A 59 -0.55 3.95 -8.61
C PHE A 59 0.34 4.03 -7.38
N VAL A 60 0.71 5.24 -6.94
CA VAL A 60 1.54 5.45 -5.73
C VAL A 60 0.85 4.92 -4.48
N ILE A 61 -0.44 5.22 -4.30
CA ILE A 61 -1.22 4.70 -3.17
C ILE A 61 -1.26 3.18 -3.20
N ASN A 62 -1.46 2.58 -4.37
CA ASN A 62 -1.44 1.12 -4.51
C ASN A 62 -0.07 0.54 -4.14
N GLN A 63 1.03 1.12 -4.63
CA GLN A 63 2.39 0.69 -4.27
C GLN A 63 2.59 0.76 -2.75
N SER A 64 2.16 1.83 -2.12
CA SER A 64 2.25 1.99 -0.68
C SER A 64 1.45 0.95 0.12
N ASN A 65 0.36 0.43 -0.46
CA ASN A 65 -0.46 -0.59 0.20
C ASN A 65 0.03 -2.02 -0.03
N THR A 66 0.73 -2.29 -1.14
CA THR A 66 1.01 -3.68 -1.58
C THR A 66 2.48 -3.99 -1.79
N ASN A 67 3.37 -3.01 -1.77
CA ASN A 67 4.79 -3.19 -2.03
C ASN A 67 5.62 -2.80 -0.79
N PRO A 68 6.14 -3.77 -0.02
CA PRO A 68 6.92 -3.47 1.19
C PRO A 68 8.19 -2.66 0.88
N GLU A 69 8.83 -2.86 -0.28
CA GLU A 69 10.02 -2.10 -0.68
C GLU A 69 9.71 -0.62 -0.93
N PHE A 70 8.45 -0.29 -1.28
CA PHE A 70 8.06 1.10 -1.48
C PHE A 70 8.19 1.93 -0.20
N CYS A 71 7.98 1.33 0.97
CA CYS A 71 8.08 2.02 2.26
C CYS A 71 9.49 2.61 2.50
N ALA A 72 10.54 1.91 2.06
CA ALA A 72 11.93 2.37 2.18
C ALA A 72 12.25 3.58 1.27
N SER A 73 11.41 3.86 0.26
CA SER A 73 11.61 5.01 -0.63
C SER A 73 11.13 6.33 -0.01
N CYS A 74 10.22 6.27 0.96
CA CYS A 74 9.52 7.43 1.51
C CYS A 74 9.91 7.77 2.95
N HIS A 75 10.46 6.84 3.73
CA HIS A 75 11.01 7.09 5.07
C HIS A 75 12.03 6.02 5.48
N ILE A 76 12.68 6.18 6.65
CA ILE A 76 13.74 5.28 7.14
C ILE A 76 13.13 3.93 7.57
N MET A 77 12.97 3.01 6.62
CA MET A 77 12.37 1.68 6.86
C MET A 77 13.21 0.52 6.39
N GLU A 78 14.36 0.74 5.75
CA GLU A 78 15.16 -0.32 5.11
C GLU A 78 15.38 -1.53 6.02
N LYS A 79 15.73 -1.29 7.29
CA LYS A 79 15.91 -2.34 8.30
C LYS A 79 14.63 -3.14 8.55
N ASN A 80 13.49 -2.47 8.70
CA ASN A 80 12.20 -3.09 8.99
C ASN A 80 11.64 -3.82 7.76
N VAL A 81 11.85 -3.29 6.55
CA VAL A 81 11.51 -3.96 5.28
C VAL A 81 12.35 -5.23 5.12
N THR A 82 13.66 -5.14 5.40
CA THR A 82 14.55 -6.31 5.36
C THR A 82 14.12 -7.37 6.38
N SER A 83 13.80 -6.94 7.61
CA SER A 83 13.28 -7.84 8.65
C SER A 83 12.01 -8.55 8.18
N TYR A 84 11.03 -7.81 7.64
CA TYR A 84 9.77 -8.33 7.14
C TYR A 84 9.96 -9.30 5.97
N LEU A 85 10.91 -9.03 5.06
CA LEU A 85 11.12 -9.87 3.87
C LEU A 85 11.97 -11.11 4.13
N THR A 86 12.88 -11.09 5.11
CA THR A 86 13.98 -12.08 5.18
C THR A 86 14.34 -12.62 6.56
N SER A 87 13.85 -12.02 7.65
CA SER A 87 14.25 -12.44 9.00
C SER A 87 13.41 -13.64 9.50
N ASN A 88 13.68 -14.08 10.73
CA ASN A 88 12.79 -15.00 11.45
C ASN A 88 11.93 -14.27 12.49
N ASN A 89 11.87 -12.93 12.44
CA ASN A 89 11.11 -12.15 13.40
C ASN A 89 9.60 -12.28 13.14
N LEU A 90 8.81 -11.73 14.06
CA LEU A 90 7.36 -11.81 14.01
C LEU A 90 6.76 -11.12 12.78
N ASP A 91 7.39 -10.05 12.28
CA ASP A 91 6.99 -9.39 11.04
C ASP A 91 7.09 -10.31 9.82
N HIS A 92 8.14 -11.12 9.71
CA HIS A 92 8.30 -12.10 8.63
C HIS A 92 7.26 -13.21 8.71
N SER A 93 6.96 -13.68 9.93
CA SER A 93 5.89 -14.67 10.14
C SER A 93 4.54 -14.14 9.64
N HIS A 94 4.27 -12.85 9.83
CA HIS A 94 3.08 -12.19 9.29
C HIS A 94 3.15 -11.98 7.77
N ALA A 95 4.33 -11.68 7.22
CA ALA A 95 4.56 -11.60 5.79
C ALA A 95 4.21 -12.93 5.08
N GLU A 96 4.65 -14.06 5.65
CA GLU A 96 4.32 -15.40 5.16
C GLU A 96 2.82 -15.70 5.23
N ALA A 97 2.12 -15.13 6.20
CA ALA A 97 0.66 -15.19 6.32
C ALA A 97 -0.08 -14.21 5.39
N GLY A 98 0.64 -13.42 4.58
CA GLY A 98 0.08 -12.45 3.65
C GLY A 98 -0.43 -11.16 4.30
N VAL A 99 0.01 -10.86 5.51
CA VAL A 99 -0.31 -9.61 6.22
C VAL A 99 0.65 -8.52 5.78
N MET A 100 0.13 -7.41 5.26
CA MET A 100 0.90 -6.29 4.70
C MET A 100 1.30 -5.28 5.78
N CYS A 101 2.28 -4.43 5.49
CA CYS A 101 2.80 -3.44 6.43
C CYS A 101 1.70 -2.55 7.04
N LYS A 102 0.75 -2.10 6.21
CA LYS A 102 -0.35 -1.22 6.64
C LYS A 102 -1.48 -1.92 7.37
N ASP A 103 -1.52 -3.25 7.38
CA ASP A 103 -2.50 -4.00 8.18
C ASP A 103 -2.18 -3.86 9.68
N CYS A 104 -0.91 -3.63 10.03
CA CYS A 104 -0.50 -3.24 11.38
C CYS A 104 -0.26 -1.73 11.50
N HIS A 105 0.36 -1.12 10.48
CA HIS A 105 0.63 0.32 10.42
C HIS A 105 -0.51 1.08 9.76
N ASP A 106 -1.70 1.01 10.35
CA ASP A 106 -2.82 1.85 9.92
C ASP A 106 -2.53 3.30 10.35
N TYR A 107 -2.14 4.12 9.38
CA TYR A 107 -2.01 5.57 9.55
C TYR A 107 -2.78 6.28 8.44
N PRO A 108 -3.43 7.42 8.76
CA PRO A 108 -4.18 8.17 7.77
C PRO A 108 -3.26 8.68 6.67
N LEU A 109 -3.81 8.85 5.47
CA LEU A 109 -3.09 9.36 4.29
C LEU A 109 -2.35 10.68 4.58
N GLU A 110 -2.91 11.54 5.43
CA GLU A 110 -2.28 12.80 5.82
C GLU A 110 -0.96 12.59 6.57
N ALA A 111 -0.88 11.58 7.45
CA ALA A 111 0.34 11.23 8.16
C ALA A 111 1.38 10.59 7.22
N GLU A 112 0.93 9.83 6.22
CA GLU A 112 1.79 9.27 5.17
C GLU A 112 2.49 10.39 4.37
N ILE A 113 1.71 11.40 3.95
CA ILE A 113 2.22 12.55 3.20
C ILE A 113 3.21 13.34 4.06
N ASP A 114 2.87 13.61 5.33
CA ASP A 114 3.76 14.31 6.26
C ASP A 114 5.08 13.57 6.48
N ALA A 115 5.04 12.25 6.64
CA ALA A 115 6.24 11.42 6.77
C ALA A 115 7.14 11.51 5.52
N GLY A 116 6.56 11.44 4.32
CA GLY A 116 7.30 11.60 3.06
C GLY A 116 7.95 12.98 2.90
N ILE A 117 7.23 14.05 3.30
CA ILE A 117 7.78 15.42 3.30
C ILE A 117 8.94 15.52 4.28
N LYS A 118 8.78 15.02 5.52
CA LYS A 118 9.85 15.01 6.53
C LYS A 118 11.07 14.25 6.08
N TYR A 119 10.90 13.12 5.39
CA TYR A 119 12.01 12.36 4.81
C TYR A 119 12.80 13.16 3.77
N VAL A 120 12.12 13.70 2.75
CA VAL A 120 12.77 14.49 1.68
C VAL A 120 13.40 15.78 2.20
N THR A 121 12.78 16.41 3.21
CA THR A 121 13.32 17.62 3.85
C THR A 121 14.37 17.34 4.92
N GLY A 122 14.61 16.08 5.27
CA GLY A 122 15.52 15.69 6.34
C GLY A 122 15.03 16.05 7.75
N ASN A 123 13.75 16.35 7.93
CA ASN A 123 13.14 16.79 9.18
C ASN A 123 12.37 15.66 9.90
N TYR A 124 12.97 14.48 9.97
CA TYR A 124 12.44 13.32 10.69
C TYR A 124 13.15 13.17 12.05
N VAL A 125 12.48 12.51 13.00
CA VAL A 125 13.03 12.26 14.33
C VAL A 125 13.40 10.79 14.44
N VAL A 126 14.64 10.54 14.86
CA VAL A 126 15.21 9.22 15.12
C VAL A 126 15.77 9.18 16.53
N ASP A 127 15.99 7.98 17.04
CA ASP A 127 16.67 7.75 18.30
C ASP A 127 18.20 7.95 18.18
N GLU A 128 18.92 7.70 19.28
CA GLU A 128 20.38 7.85 19.35
C GLU A 128 21.14 6.91 18.39
N SER A 129 20.52 5.81 17.97
CA SER A 129 21.08 4.85 17.02
C SER A 129 20.78 5.19 15.56
N GLY A 130 20.01 6.26 15.31
CA GLY A 130 19.57 6.65 13.98
C GLY A 130 18.37 5.85 13.48
N GLU A 131 17.68 5.13 14.37
CA GLU A 131 16.50 4.33 14.04
C GLU A 131 15.21 5.09 14.39
N LEU A 132 14.12 4.76 13.72
CA LEU A 132 12.82 5.33 14.09
C LEU A 132 12.39 4.79 15.45
N PHE A 133 11.76 5.64 16.25
CA PHE A 133 11.16 5.21 17.51
C PHE A 133 10.19 4.07 17.28
N LYS A 134 10.31 3.04 18.12
CA LYS A 134 9.40 1.90 18.11
C LYS A 134 7.97 2.39 18.33
N ARG A 135 7.06 1.91 17.49
CA ARG A 135 5.63 2.14 17.68
C ARG A 135 5.11 1.10 18.67
N ASP A 136 4.36 1.59 19.64
CA ASP A 136 3.60 0.75 20.53
C ASP A 136 2.20 0.53 19.95
N PHE A 137 1.69 -0.67 20.13
CA PHE A 137 0.35 -1.07 19.68
C PHE A 137 -0.39 -1.70 20.84
N GLY A 138 -1.64 -1.29 21.03
CA GLY A 138 -2.55 -2.02 21.91
C GLY A 138 -2.91 -3.38 21.31
N ASP A 139 -3.35 -4.29 22.18
CA ASP A 139 -3.74 -5.66 21.83
C ASP A 139 -4.84 -5.73 20.75
N GLU A 140 -5.57 -4.64 20.53
CA GLU A 140 -6.62 -4.55 19.51
C GLU A 140 -6.07 -4.84 18.11
N ILE A 141 -4.85 -4.40 17.78
CA ILE A 141 -4.29 -4.67 16.44
C ILE A 141 -4.06 -6.17 16.23
N CYS A 142 -3.63 -6.88 17.27
CA CYS A 142 -3.36 -8.31 17.22
C CYS A 142 -4.67 -9.10 17.15
N THR A 143 -5.64 -8.70 17.97
CA THR A 143 -6.92 -9.42 18.10
C THR A 143 -7.88 -9.21 16.93
N GLN A 144 -7.63 -8.24 16.04
CA GLN A 144 -8.32 -8.14 14.75
C GLN A 144 -8.21 -9.43 13.92
N CYS A 145 -7.06 -10.11 13.98
CA CYS A 145 -6.81 -11.38 13.27
C CYS A 145 -6.79 -12.58 14.23
N HIS A 146 -6.32 -12.40 15.46
CA HIS A 146 -6.17 -13.48 16.45
C HIS A 146 -7.41 -13.71 17.33
N ILE A 147 -8.52 -13.01 17.06
CA ILE A 147 -9.84 -13.12 17.70
C ILE A 147 -9.86 -12.60 19.14
N SER A 148 -9.08 -13.20 20.04
CA SER A 148 -8.97 -12.79 21.45
C SER A 148 -7.77 -13.47 22.12
N LEU A 149 -7.33 -12.94 23.27
CA LEU A 149 -6.30 -13.59 24.09
C LEU A 149 -6.70 -15.01 24.50
N GLU A 150 -7.98 -15.24 24.81
CA GLU A 150 -8.51 -16.58 25.12
C GLU A 150 -8.37 -17.53 23.92
N ASN A 151 -8.68 -17.07 22.70
CA ASN A 151 -8.52 -17.87 21.51
C ASN A 151 -7.05 -18.22 21.23
N VAL A 152 -6.13 -17.28 21.45
CA VAL A 152 -4.69 -17.53 21.35
C VAL A 152 -4.24 -18.54 22.41
N ALA A 153 -4.74 -18.42 23.65
CA ALA A 153 -4.46 -19.37 24.71
C ALA A 153 -4.93 -20.79 24.35
N LEU A 154 -6.15 -20.94 23.83
CA LEU A 154 -6.64 -22.23 23.36
C LEU A 154 -5.82 -22.77 22.19
N SER A 155 -5.42 -21.91 21.26
CA SER A 155 -4.61 -22.29 20.10
C SER A 155 -3.18 -22.68 20.44
N THR A 156 -2.73 -22.38 21.67
CA THR A 156 -1.37 -22.66 22.17
C THR A 156 -1.38 -23.58 23.40
N ASP A 157 -2.46 -24.34 23.61
CA ASP A 157 -2.64 -25.23 24.78
C ASP A 157 -1.65 -26.40 24.83
N PHE A 158 -0.98 -26.66 23.71
CA PHE A 158 0.10 -27.63 23.60
C PHE A 158 1.43 -27.15 24.21
N LEU A 159 1.57 -25.87 24.57
CA LEU A 159 2.76 -25.38 25.26
C LEU A 159 2.80 -25.90 26.70
N PHE A 160 4.01 -26.28 27.17
CA PHE A 160 4.19 -26.76 28.54
C PHE A 160 3.82 -25.70 29.57
N TYR A 161 4.29 -24.46 29.36
CA TYR A 161 3.79 -23.26 30.00
C TYR A 161 3.16 -22.38 28.93
N ASN A 162 1.86 -22.11 29.06
CA ASN A 162 1.16 -21.26 28.13
C ASN A 162 1.11 -19.82 28.67
N PRO A 163 1.93 -18.89 28.14
CA PRO A 163 1.97 -17.49 28.61
C PRO A 163 0.70 -16.71 28.26
N HIS A 164 -0.12 -17.23 27.35
CA HIS A 164 -1.39 -16.61 26.96
C HIS A 164 -2.55 -17.00 27.91
N GLY A 165 -2.34 -17.99 28.78
CA GLY A 165 -3.31 -18.38 29.79
C GLY A 165 -3.28 -17.44 31.01
N THR A 166 -4.41 -17.30 31.70
CA THR A 166 -4.54 -16.34 32.82
C THR A 166 -3.90 -16.78 34.13
N VAL A 167 -3.43 -18.03 34.23
CA VAL A 167 -2.86 -18.59 35.48
C VAL A 167 -1.58 -17.86 35.90
N MET A 168 -0.82 -17.32 34.93
CA MET A 168 0.45 -16.61 35.17
C MET A 168 0.29 -15.08 35.23
N GLY A 169 -0.94 -14.58 35.06
CA GLY A 169 -1.23 -13.15 34.90
C GLY A 169 -1.84 -12.83 33.55
N THR A 170 -2.04 -11.54 33.29
CA THR A 170 -2.49 -11.02 31.99
C THR A 170 -1.48 -9.98 31.55
N PHE A 171 -0.93 -10.17 30.36
CA PHE A 171 0.12 -9.33 29.79
C PHE A 171 -0.34 -8.83 28.42
N GLU A 172 0.07 -7.63 28.05
CA GLU A 172 -0.12 -7.11 26.69
C GLU A 172 0.77 -7.91 25.73
N CYS A 173 0.31 -8.08 24.49
CA CYS A 173 1.02 -8.83 23.46
C CYS A 173 2.45 -8.28 23.27
N SER A 174 2.57 -6.95 23.25
CA SER A 174 3.83 -6.20 23.07
C SER A 174 4.84 -6.39 24.21
N THR A 175 4.42 -6.93 25.36
CA THR A 175 5.33 -7.26 26.48
C THR A 175 6.39 -8.27 26.04
N CYS A 176 5.99 -9.25 25.24
CA CYS A 176 6.85 -10.33 24.79
C CYS A 176 7.12 -10.28 23.28
N HIS A 177 6.12 -9.84 22.50
CA HIS A 177 6.13 -9.92 21.05
C HIS A 177 6.64 -8.63 20.39
N VAL A 178 7.73 -8.75 19.64
CA VAL A 178 8.37 -7.65 18.92
C VAL A 178 8.28 -7.92 17.42
N SER A 179 7.63 -7.04 16.64
CA SER A 179 7.47 -7.25 15.19
C SER A 179 8.81 -7.23 14.45
N HIS A 180 9.55 -6.13 14.56
CA HIS A 180 10.82 -5.91 13.84
C HIS A 180 12.05 -6.21 14.72
N GLY A 181 12.10 -7.39 15.34
CA GLY A 181 13.26 -7.78 16.13
C GLY A 181 13.07 -9.01 17.01
N GLU A 182 14.10 -9.26 17.82
CA GLU A 182 14.13 -10.34 18.80
C GLU A 182 13.00 -10.21 19.81
N GLN A 183 12.40 -11.36 20.14
CA GLN A 183 11.33 -11.43 21.13
C GLN A 183 11.88 -11.26 22.55
N ILE A 184 11.02 -10.83 23.47
CA ILE A 184 11.38 -10.61 24.88
C ILE A 184 10.91 -11.80 25.70
N ASP A 185 11.86 -12.50 26.34
CA ASP A 185 11.55 -13.51 27.35
C ASP A 185 11.33 -12.83 28.71
N TYR A 186 10.16 -12.23 28.87
CA TYR A 186 9.77 -11.49 30.06
C TYR A 186 9.81 -12.36 31.34
N CYS A 187 9.48 -13.65 31.21
CA CYS A 187 9.46 -14.58 32.32
C CYS A 187 10.86 -14.79 32.92
N SER A 188 11.87 -14.87 32.04
CA SER A 188 13.27 -15.09 32.44
C SER A 188 13.92 -13.87 33.11
N GLU A 189 13.25 -12.73 33.18
CA GLU A 189 13.69 -11.60 34.00
C GLU A 189 13.59 -11.91 35.50
N CYS A 190 12.68 -12.81 35.89
CA CYS A 190 12.44 -13.19 37.29
C CYS A 190 12.56 -14.69 37.56
N HIS A 191 12.39 -15.54 36.55
CA HIS A 191 12.37 -17.00 36.70
C HIS A 191 13.55 -17.65 35.97
N GLU A 192 14.31 -18.50 36.66
CA GLU A 192 15.37 -19.27 36.01
C GLU A 192 14.79 -20.44 35.20
N ASP A 193 15.36 -20.70 34.02
CA ASP A 193 15.07 -21.86 33.16
C ASP A 193 13.59 -22.06 32.81
N THR A 194 12.95 -21.02 32.27
CA THR A 194 11.54 -21.07 31.84
C THR A 194 11.33 -22.01 30.65
N GLY A 195 12.39 -22.28 29.87
CA GLY A 195 12.36 -23.14 28.69
C GLY A 195 11.36 -22.69 27.62
N GLN A 196 10.92 -21.42 27.68
CA GLN A 196 9.88 -20.87 26.82
C GLN A 196 10.38 -20.75 25.38
N ARG A 197 9.59 -21.24 24.40
CA ARG A 197 9.91 -20.97 22.99
C ARG A 197 9.39 -19.60 22.65
N MET A 198 10.26 -18.78 22.08
CA MET A 198 9.83 -17.54 21.47
C MET A 198 9.61 -17.72 19.96
N ILE A 199 8.77 -16.87 19.37
CA ILE A 199 8.62 -16.81 17.92
C ILE A 199 9.98 -16.45 17.31
N GLY A 200 10.33 -17.10 16.19
CA GLY A 200 11.64 -16.94 15.55
C GLY A 200 12.76 -17.82 16.13
N ASP A 201 12.57 -18.41 17.31
CA ASP A 201 13.53 -19.38 17.85
C ASP A 201 13.44 -20.72 17.10
N THR A 202 14.48 -20.98 16.31
CA THR A 202 14.66 -22.21 15.53
C THR A 202 15.49 -23.27 16.25
N THR A 203 15.94 -23.01 17.48
CA THR A 203 16.77 -23.92 18.25
C THR A 203 16.02 -25.23 18.52
N PRO A 204 16.58 -26.39 18.14
CA PRO A 204 16.00 -27.68 18.48
C PRO A 204 15.91 -27.87 19.99
N ARG A 205 14.73 -28.18 20.51
CA ARG A 205 14.53 -28.48 21.93
C ARG A 205 14.65 -29.97 22.19
N ASP A 206 15.84 -30.50 21.91
CA ASP A 206 16.14 -31.94 22.01
C ASP A 206 15.82 -32.49 23.42
N GLU A 207 16.03 -31.68 24.45
CA GLU A 207 15.76 -32.01 25.85
C GLU A 207 14.26 -32.03 26.23
N GLN A 208 13.40 -31.51 25.36
CA GLN A 208 11.94 -31.54 25.52
C GLN A 208 11.27 -32.63 24.68
N ILE A 209 12.01 -33.28 23.77
CA ILE A 209 11.49 -34.39 22.96
C ILE A 209 11.13 -35.55 23.90
N HIS A 210 9.90 -36.06 23.79
CA HIS A 210 9.29 -37.11 24.64
C HIS A 210 8.87 -36.68 26.06
N LYS A 211 9.02 -35.41 26.44
CA LYS A 211 8.39 -34.92 27.67
C LYS A 211 6.90 -34.66 27.39
N PRO A 212 5.99 -35.12 28.26
CA PRO A 212 4.56 -34.96 28.04
C PRO A 212 4.17 -33.48 27.98
N VAL A 213 3.53 -33.09 26.89
CA VAL A 213 2.95 -31.76 26.66
C VAL A 213 1.50 -31.78 27.16
N SER A 214 1.28 -31.17 28.32
CA SER A 214 -0.02 -31.08 29.04
C SER A 214 -0.45 -32.39 29.76
N LYS A 215 -1.22 -32.44 30.86
CA LYS A 215 -2.15 -31.53 31.57
C LYS A 215 -2.08 -31.86 33.08
N TYR A 216 -2.08 -30.86 33.97
CA TYR A 216 -2.59 -30.99 35.35
C TYR A 216 -1.98 -32.05 36.32
N SER A 217 -0.71 -32.45 36.20
CA SER A 217 -0.14 -33.44 37.14
C SER A 217 0.31 -32.88 38.51
N GLY A 218 0.16 -31.57 38.77
CA GLY A 218 0.74 -30.91 39.95
C GLY A 218 -0.21 -30.15 40.87
N MET A 219 -1.47 -29.89 40.48
CA MET A 219 -2.38 -29.04 41.29
C MET A 219 -3.14 -29.80 42.40
N TYR A 220 -2.90 -31.09 42.60
CA TYR A 220 -3.45 -31.87 43.72
C TYR A 220 -2.35 -32.66 44.47
N GLY A 221 -1.19 -32.05 44.65
CA GLY A 221 -0.12 -32.57 45.51
C GLY A 221 -0.10 -31.87 46.88
N GLY A 222 -1.15 -32.04 47.66
CA GLY A 222 -1.29 -31.57 49.05
C GLY A 222 -2.28 -32.44 49.81
#